data_AF-K1Z4K3-F1
#
_entry.id   AF-K1Z4K3-F1
#
_cell.length_a   1.000
_cell.length_b   1.000
_cell.length_c   1.000
_cell.angle_alpha   90.00
_cell.angle_beta   90.00
_cell.angle_gamma   90.00
#
_symmetry.space_group_name_H-M   'P 1'
#
loop_
_entity.id
_entity.type
_entity.pdbx_description
1 polymer ?
#
loop_
_entity_poly.entity_id
_entity_poly.type
_entity_poly.pdbx_seq_one_letter_code
_entity_poly.pdbx_strand_id
1 'polypeptide(L)'
;MSKIAMISCGNVKNELNCSSFGCHQNFNARTGGFAPYQNEQVYELVGTLSCTGCPTLVAPEKILNKVKPLVAMGNVDAIHFASCMLAVCPFVNKYKSVIEENCPGVKVVLGTEDTGSPEETRNLLEVFKGVVKKLLTQNKPDLMGEFKKMM
;
A
#
# COMPACT_ATOMS: atom_id res chain seq x y z
N MET A 1 -0.04 24.93 6.00
CA MET A 1 -0.56 23.98 7.01
C MET A 1 -0.96 22.73 6.25
N SER A 2 -0.57 21.56 6.75
CA SER A 2 -0.87 20.27 6.12
C SER A 2 -1.44 19.31 7.16
N LYS A 3 -2.74 19.04 7.03
CA LYS A 3 -3.45 17.99 7.76
C LYS A 3 -3.47 16.72 6.92
N ILE A 4 -2.82 15.69 7.43
CA ILE A 4 -2.53 14.48 6.68
C ILE A 4 -3.24 13.29 7.31
N ALA A 5 -3.79 12.43 6.48
CA ALA A 5 -4.21 11.10 6.90
C ALA A 5 -3.43 10.01 6.12
N MET A 6 -3.30 8.83 6.72
CA MET A 6 -2.65 7.69 6.10
C MET A 6 -3.61 6.51 5.98
N ILE A 7 -3.57 5.82 4.83
CA ILE A 7 -4.31 4.59 4.57
C ILE A 7 -3.34 3.45 4.31
N SER A 8 -3.47 2.36 5.06
CA SER A 8 -2.69 1.13 4.88
C SER A 8 -3.54 -0.04 4.39
N CYS A 9 -2.89 -1.11 3.92
CA CYS A 9 -3.59 -2.33 3.54
C CYS A 9 -4.10 -3.08 4.77
N GLY A 10 -5.41 -3.38 4.82
CA GLY A 10 -6.03 -4.16 5.90
C GLY A 10 -5.44 -5.56 6.05
N ASN A 11 -5.19 -6.26 4.94
CA ASN A 11 -4.61 -7.61 4.98
C ASN A 11 -3.16 -7.58 5.48
N VAL A 12 -2.35 -6.60 5.06
CA VAL A 12 -0.96 -6.50 5.54
C VAL A 12 -0.92 -6.14 7.03
N LYS A 13 -1.80 -5.25 7.48
CA LYS A 13 -1.89 -4.90 8.91
C LYS A 13 -2.31 -6.12 9.76
N ASN A 14 -3.34 -6.83 9.32
CA ASN A 14 -3.98 -7.87 10.14
C ASN A 14 -3.33 -9.25 9.99
N GLU A 15 -2.96 -9.66 8.77
CA GLU A 15 -2.42 -11.00 8.50
C GLU A 15 -0.90 -11.06 8.67
N LEU A 16 -0.19 -9.97 8.34
CA LEU A 16 1.26 -9.88 8.47
C LEU A 16 1.72 -9.13 9.72
N ASN A 17 0.78 -8.77 10.62
CA ASN A 17 1.05 -8.06 11.87
C ASN A 17 1.87 -6.77 11.67
N CYS A 18 1.63 -6.04 10.58
CA CYS A 18 2.35 -4.79 10.32
C CYS A 18 1.96 -3.72 11.34
N SER A 19 2.94 -3.27 12.13
CA SER A 19 2.78 -2.21 13.15
C SER A 19 2.63 -0.80 12.57
N SER A 20 2.78 -0.62 11.25
CA SER A 20 2.84 0.69 10.58
C SER A 20 3.99 1.61 11.05
N PHE A 21 4.94 1.08 11.83
CA PHE A 21 6.06 1.87 12.39
C PHE A 21 6.85 2.63 11.31
N GLY A 22 7.20 1.98 10.20
CA GLY A 22 7.93 2.62 9.10
C GLY A 22 7.18 3.80 8.48
N CYS A 23 5.86 3.71 8.33
CA CYS A 23 5.03 4.81 7.85
C CYS A 23 5.06 6.00 8.82
N HIS A 24 4.92 5.73 10.13
CA HIS A 24 4.98 6.77 11.16
C HIS A 24 6.38 7.38 11.31
N GLN A 25 7.44 6.58 11.16
CA GLN A 25 8.82 7.06 11.19
C GLN A 25 9.06 8.05 10.03
N ASN A 26 8.66 7.69 8.81
CA ASN A 26 8.79 8.59 7.65
C ASN A 26 7.92 9.84 7.77
N PHE A 27 6.71 9.71 8.33
CA PHE A 27 5.87 10.87 8.63
C PHE A 27 6.58 11.84 9.57
N ASN A 28 7.11 11.35 10.70
CA ASN A 28 7.80 12.16 11.70
C ASN A 28 9.09 12.78 11.17
N ALA A 29 9.86 12.02 10.39
CA ALA A 29 11.11 12.48 9.79
C ALA A 29 10.91 13.38 8.55
N ARG A 30 9.66 13.49 8.05
CA ARG A 30 9.32 14.18 6.79
C ARG A 30 10.17 13.67 5.62
N THR A 31 10.28 12.35 5.51
CA THR A 31 11.04 11.63 4.47
C THR A 31 10.12 10.83 3.55
N GLY A 32 10.67 10.34 2.43
CA GLY A 32 9.91 9.57 1.44
C GLY A 32 8.73 10.36 0.88
N GLY A 33 7.53 9.78 0.93
CA GLY A 33 6.29 10.42 0.47
C GLY A 33 5.97 11.75 1.17
N PHE A 34 6.59 12.00 2.32
CA PHE A 34 6.37 13.22 3.11
C PHE A 34 7.42 14.32 2.89
N ALA A 35 8.46 14.08 2.08
CA ALA A 35 9.49 15.07 1.77
C ALA A 35 8.95 16.43 1.26
N PRO A 36 7.86 16.50 0.46
CA PRO A 36 7.30 17.78 0.03
C PRO A 36 6.82 18.69 1.17
N TYR A 37 6.58 18.16 2.37
CA TYR A 37 6.08 18.92 3.52
C TYR A 37 7.19 19.41 4.47
N GLN A 38 8.47 19.26 4.11
CA GLN A 38 9.59 19.63 4.99
C GLN A 38 9.52 21.07 5.51
N ASN A 39 9.06 22.01 4.68
CA ASN A 39 8.99 23.43 5.01
C ASN A 39 7.63 23.89 5.56
N GLU A 40 6.68 22.97 5.76
CA GLU A 40 5.36 23.30 6.31
C GLU A 40 5.47 23.66 7.80
N GLN A 41 4.96 24.84 8.17
CA GLN A 41 4.94 25.31 9.56
C GLN A 41 4.00 24.50 10.44
N VAL A 42 2.87 24.05 9.90
CA VAL A 42 1.89 23.20 10.61
C VAL A 42 1.76 21.92 9.81
N TYR A 43 2.05 20.78 10.45
CA TYR A 43 2.11 19.45 9.85
C TYR A 43 1.57 18.44 10.86
N GLU A 44 0.36 17.95 10.62
CA GLU A 44 -0.43 17.19 11.60
C GLU A 44 -0.92 15.88 11.00
N LEU A 45 -0.78 14.79 11.77
CA LEU A 45 -1.40 13.51 11.44
C LEU A 45 -2.81 13.47 12.04
N VAL A 46 -3.82 13.65 11.20
CA VAL A 46 -5.23 13.64 11.61
C VAL A 46 -5.75 12.23 11.86
N GLY A 47 -5.21 11.24 11.14
CA GLY A 47 -5.63 9.86 11.36
C GLY A 47 -4.90 8.82 10.54
N THR A 48 -4.87 7.60 11.06
CA THR A 48 -4.40 6.41 10.35
C THR A 48 -5.50 5.37 10.29
N LEU A 49 -5.71 4.80 9.12
CA LEU A 49 -6.69 3.75 8.92
C LEU A 49 -6.15 2.69 7.98
N SER A 50 -6.80 1.54 7.98
CA SER A 50 -6.57 0.52 6.97
C SER A 50 -7.77 0.41 6.04
N CYS A 51 -7.55 0.01 4.79
CA CYS A 51 -8.64 -0.47 3.94
C CYS A 51 -9.29 -1.73 4.56
N THR A 52 -10.48 -2.11 4.10
CA THR A 52 -11.25 -3.23 4.67
C THR A 52 -10.69 -4.62 4.31
N GLY A 53 -9.56 -4.68 3.59
CA GLY A 53 -9.05 -5.92 3.03
C GLY A 53 -9.75 -6.32 1.73
N CYS A 54 -9.01 -6.97 0.83
CA CYS A 54 -9.57 -7.50 -0.41
C CYS A 54 -10.18 -8.87 -0.08
N PRO A 55 -11.46 -9.08 -0.42
CA PRO A 55 -11.70 -9.98 -1.55
C PRO A 55 -12.82 -9.52 -2.52
N THR A 56 -13.38 -8.32 -2.35
CA THR A 56 -14.61 -7.93 -3.07
C THR A 56 -14.41 -6.78 -4.05
N LEU A 57 -15.05 -6.86 -5.22
CA LEU A 57 -15.07 -5.80 -6.27
C LEU A 57 -15.63 -4.46 -5.79
N VAL A 58 -16.43 -4.48 -4.72
CA VAL A 58 -17.02 -3.30 -4.03
C VAL A 58 -16.08 -2.69 -2.97
N ALA A 59 -14.91 -3.29 -2.71
CA ALA A 59 -13.93 -2.72 -1.79
C ALA A 59 -13.57 -1.25 -2.11
N PRO A 60 -13.39 -0.84 -3.39
CA PRO A 60 -13.12 0.55 -3.76
C PRO A 60 -14.14 1.56 -3.27
N GLU A 61 -15.43 1.26 -3.35
CA GLU A 61 -16.49 2.17 -2.88
C GLU A 61 -16.54 2.23 -1.35
N LYS A 62 -16.31 1.09 -0.69
CA LYS A 62 -16.31 0.99 0.78
C LYS A 62 -15.21 1.81 1.45
N ILE A 63 -14.14 2.19 0.74
CA ILE A 63 -13.10 3.06 1.31
C ILE A 63 -13.66 4.43 1.71
N LEU A 64 -14.68 4.90 1.00
CA LEU A 64 -15.30 6.21 1.23
C LEU A 64 -15.92 6.32 2.63
N ASN A 65 -16.42 5.21 3.18
CA ASN A 65 -16.97 5.19 4.53
C ASN A 65 -15.92 5.51 5.59
N LYS A 66 -14.63 5.25 5.30
CA LYS A 66 -13.53 5.61 6.19
C LYS A 66 -12.91 6.97 5.86
N VAL A 67 -12.94 7.37 4.59
CA VAL A 67 -12.36 8.63 4.12
C VAL A 67 -13.26 9.83 4.43
N LYS A 68 -14.58 9.74 4.19
CA LYS A 68 -15.50 10.87 4.39
C LYS A 68 -15.44 11.48 5.80
N PRO A 69 -15.38 10.71 6.90
CA PRO A 69 -15.19 11.26 8.25
C PRO A 69 -13.90 12.09 8.40
N LEU A 70 -12.79 11.65 7.81
CA LEU A 70 -11.52 12.38 7.85
C LEU A 70 -11.61 13.72 7.11
N VAL A 71 -12.30 13.74 5.98
CA VAL A 71 -12.48 14.97 5.19
C VAL A 71 -13.44 15.92 5.91
N ALA A 72 -14.60 15.42 6.33
CA ALA A 72 -15.68 16.25 6.88
C ALA A 72 -15.40 16.78 8.29
N MET A 73 -14.79 15.96 9.17
CA MET A 73 -14.52 16.35 10.56
C MET A 73 -13.06 16.66 10.82
N GLY A 74 -12.15 16.00 10.11
CA GLY A 74 -10.71 16.16 10.28
C GLY A 74 -10.11 17.29 9.44
N ASN A 75 -10.83 17.78 8.42
CA ASN A 75 -10.34 18.77 7.45
C ASN A 75 -8.99 18.36 6.84
N VAL A 76 -8.89 17.10 6.40
CA VAL A 76 -7.66 16.56 5.81
C VAL A 76 -7.38 17.19 4.45
N ASP A 77 -6.16 17.68 4.26
CA ASP A 77 -5.66 18.25 3.01
C ASP A 77 -5.09 17.16 2.08
N ALA A 78 -4.45 16.13 2.67
CA ALA A 78 -3.82 15.05 1.90
C ALA A 78 -3.99 13.68 2.55
N ILE A 79 -4.25 12.68 1.70
CA ILE A 79 -4.33 11.28 2.09
C ILE A 79 -3.19 10.52 1.44
N HIS A 80 -2.31 9.95 2.27
CA HIS A 80 -1.17 9.14 1.84
C HIS A 80 -1.52 7.66 1.86
N PHE A 81 -1.30 6.97 0.74
CA PHE A 81 -1.39 5.51 0.70
C PHE A 81 -0.04 4.92 1.12
N ALA A 82 -0.07 4.03 2.11
CA ALA A 82 1.11 3.33 2.58
C ALA A 82 1.75 2.50 1.46
N SER A 83 3.08 2.33 1.53
CA SER A 83 3.87 1.58 0.56
C SER A 83 3.31 0.18 0.30
N CYS A 84 2.76 -0.47 1.32
CA CYS A 84 2.14 -1.79 1.17
C CYS A 84 0.93 -1.78 0.21
N MET A 85 0.15 -0.70 0.15
CA MET A 85 -0.94 -0.59 -0.82
C MET A 85 -0.39 -0.51 -2.25
N LEU A 86 0.70 0.22 -2.47
CA LEU A 86 1.33 0.30 -3.79
C LEU A 86 1.93 -1.04 -4.20
N ALA A 87 2.56 -1.74 -3.25
CA ALA A 87 3.25 -3.00 -3.53
C ALA A 87 2.31 -4.17 -3.83
N VAL A 88 1.19 -4.29 -3.10
CA VAL A 88 0.35 -5.51 -3.16
C VAL A 88 -1.12 -5.27 -3.51
N CYS A 89 -1.61 -4.02 -3.56
CA CYS A 89 -3.04 -3.79 -3.79
C CYS A 89 -3.38 -3.72 -5.29
N PRO A 90 -4.23 -4.62 -5.82
CA PRO A 90 -4.67 -4.55 -7.21
C PRO A 90 -5.61 -3.37 -7.50
N PHE A 91 -6.13 -2.72 -6.45
CA PHE A 91 -7.12 -1.65 -6.56
C PHE A 91 -6.57 -0.26 -6.20
N VAL A 92 -5.25 -0.09 -6.03
CA VAL A 92 -4.66 1.18 -5.56
C VAL A 92 -5.10 2.38 -6.40
N ASN A 93 -5.07 2.25 -7.73
CA ASN A 93 -5.51 3.32 -8.63
C ASN A 93 -7.02 3.56 -8.57
N LYS A 94 -7.81 2.49 -8.41
CA LYS A 94 -9.27 2.62 -8.27
C LYS A 94 -9.65 3.29 -6.95
N TYR A 95 -8.95 3.00 -5.86
CA TYR A 95 -9.10 3.74 -4.60
C TYR A 95 -8.77 5.21 -4.77
N LYS A 96 -7.66 5.52 -5.45
CA LYS A 96 -7.28 6.90 -5.75
C LYS A 96 -8.40 7.64 -6.50
N SER A 97 -8.85 7.11 -7.64
CA SER A 97 -9.91 7.72 -8.44
C SER A 97 -11.20 7.91 -7.66
N VAL A 98 -11.67 6.88 -6.94
CA VAL A 98 -12.92 6.97 -6.17
C VAL A 98 -12.82 8.04 -5.08
N ILE A 99 -11.67 8.19 -4.41
CA ILE A 99 -11.47 9.24 -3.40
C ILE A 99 -11.45 10.62 -4.07
N GLU A 100 -10.67 10.81 -5.13
CA GLU A 100 -10.55 12.09 -5.83
C GLU A 100 -11.90 12.57 -6.39
N GLU A 101 -12.72 11.66 -6.92
CA GLU A 101 -14.06 11.95 -7.43
C GLU A 101 -15.07 12.33 -6.34
N ASN A 102 -14.94 11.76 -5.13
CA ASN A 102 -15.94 11.92 -4.06
C ASN A 102 -15.52 12.88 -2.95
N CYS A 103 -14.25 13.31 -2.92
CA CYS A 103 -13.69 14.17 -1.88
C CYS A 103 -12.89 15.32 -2.55
N PRO A 104 -13.59 16.28 -3.19
CA PRO A 104 -12.93 17.39 -3.86
C PRO A 104 -12.10 18.22 -2.87
N GLY A 105 -10.90 18.62 -3.29
CA GLY A 105 -9.97 19.39 -2.45
C GLY A 105 -8.99 18.54 -1.64
N VAL A 106 -9.14 17.22 -1.60
CA VAL A 106 -8.20 16.32 -0.90
C VAL A 106 -7.20 15.75 -1.90
N LYS A 107 -5.90 15.94 -1.64
CA LYS A 107 -4.82 15.37 -2.46
C LYS A 107 -4.56 13.92 -2.08
N VAL A 108 -4.71 12.98 -3.01
CA VAL A 108 -4.28 11.60 -2.80
C VAL A 108 -2.82 11.44 -3.22
N VAL A 109 -1.96 11.06 -2.28
CA VAL A 109 -0.53 10.83 -2.48
C VAL A 109 -0.24 9.34 -2.42
N LEU A 110 0.47 8.82 -3.41
CA LEU A 110 0.85 7.42 -3.49
C LEU A 110 2.22 7.23 -2.84
N GLY A 111 2.27 6.39 -1.80
CA GLY A 111 3.50 6.01 -1.11
C GLY A 111 3.75 6.81 0.16
N THR A 112 4.21 6.12 1.19
CA THR A 112 4.71 6.72 2.45
C THR A 112 6.23 6.58 2.56
N GLU A 113 6.78 5.50 2.01
CA GLU A 113 8.23 5.35 1.82
C GLU A 113 8.57 5.64 0.37
N ASP A 114 9.83 5.99 0.15
CA ASP A 114 10.45 5.97 -1.17
C ASP A 114 10.64 4.50 -1.56
N THR A 115 9.58 3.87 -2.06
CA THR A 115 9.75 2.60 -2.77
C THR A 115 10.55 2.95 -4.00
N GLY A 116 11.77 2.41 -4.13
CA GLY A 116 12.68 2.68 -5.25
C GLY A 116 11.98 2.70 -6.60
N SER A 117 12.65 3.29 -7.59
CA SER A 117 12.04 3.73 -8.85
C SER A 117 11.01 2.72 -9.41
N PRO A 118 9.93 3.19 -10.09
CA PRO A 118 8.95 2.30 -10.70
C PRO A 118 9.56 1.20 -11.58
N GLU A 119 10.76 1.43 -12.15
CA GLU A 119 11.55 0.43 -12.88
C GLU A 119 12.10 -0.68 -11.99
N GLU A 120 12.65 -0.38 -10.82
CA GLU A 120 13.21 -1.37 -9.89
C GLU A 120 12.12 -2.30 -9.37
N THR A 121 10.96 -1.76 -9.03
CA THR A 121 9.80 -2.55 -8.59
C THR A 121 9.26 -3.43 -9.72
N ARG A 122 9.22 -2.91 -10.96
CA ARG A 122 8.81 -3.68 -12.15
C ARG A 122 9.79 -4.82 -12.46
N ASN A 123 11.09 -4.56 -12.37
CA ASN A 123 12.12 -5.57 -12.59
C ASN A 123 12.02 -6.70 -11.55
N LEU A 124 11.82 -6.35 -10.27
CA LEU A 124 11.63 -7.34 -9.22
C LEU A 124 10.37 -8.19 -9.43
N LEU A 125 9.29 -7.57 -9.91
CA LEU A 125 8.05 -8.27 -10.24
C LEU A 125 8.21 -9.23 -11.43
N GLU A 126 8.92 -8.82 -12.48
CA GLU A 126 9.22 -9.69 -13.64
C GLU A 126 10.12 -10.87 -13.24
N VAL A 127 11.12 -10.63 -12.39
CA VAL A 127 11.94 -11.69 -11.81
C VAL A 127 11.08 -12.65 -10.99
N PHE A 128 10.20 -12.13 -10.12
CA PHE A 128 9.30 -12.95 -9.31
C PHE A 128 8.35 -13.79 -10.17
N LYS A 129 7.74 -13.21 -11.22
CA LYS A 129 6.92 -13.95 -12.19
C LYS A 129 7.72 -15.07 -12.85
N GLY A 130 8.96 -14.80 -13.25
CA GLY A 130 9.87 -15.80 -13.81
C GLY A 130 10.16 -16.93 -12.83
N VAL A 131 10.43 -16.61 -11.56
CA VAL A 131 10.68 -17.58 -10.49
C VAL A 131 9.45 -18.43 -10.20
N VAL A 132 8.27 -17.81 -10.06
CA VAL A 132 7.01 -18.53 -9.82
C VAL A 132 6.67 -19.42 -11.00
N LYS A 133 6.79 -18.92 -12.24
CA LYS A 133 6.60 -19.74 -13.44
C LYS A 133 7.54 -20.95 -13.43
N LYS A 134 8.83 -20.74 -13.15
CA LYS A 134 9.81 -21.83 -13.06
C LYS A 134 9.46 -22.84 -11.97
N LEU A 135 9.07 -22.39 -10.78
CA LEU A 135 8.63 -23.25 -9.68
C LEU A 135 7.40 -24.09 -10.04
N LEU A 136 6.44 -23.50 -10.75
CA LEU A 136 5.18 -24.17 -11.12
C LEU A 136 5.31 -25.04 -12.37
N THR A 137 6.24 -24.74 -13.27
CA THR A 137 6.45 -25.48 -14.53
C THR A 137 7.65 -26.42 -14.48
N GLN A 138 8.40 -26.46 -13.37
CA GLN A 138 9.38 -27.52 -13.18
C GLN A 138 8.61 -28.85 -13.15
N ASN A 139 9.01 -29.78 -14.02
CA ASN A 139 8.53 -31.16 -13.95
C ASN A 139 8.72 -31.63 -12.52
N LYS A 140 7.67 -32.17 -11.89
CA LYS A 140 7.79 -32.79 -10.57
C LYS A 140 9.00 -33.74 -10.62
N PRO A 141 9.94 -33.67 -9.67
CA PRO A 141 10.98 -34.69 -9.60
C PRO A 141 10.27 -36.04 -9.54
N ASP A 142 10.79 -37.02 -10.28
CA ASP A 142 10.31 -38.40 -10.17
C ASP A 142 10.74 -38.91 -8.80
N LEU A 143 9.93 -38.59 -7.79
CA LEU A 143 10.16 -38.95 -6.40
C LEU A 143 10.33 -40.47 -6.26
N MET A 144 9.67 -41.25 -7.12
CA MET A 144 9.78 -42.70 -7.13
C MET A 144 11.15 -43.15 -7.68
N GLY A 145 11.61 -42.53 -8.76
CA GLY A 145 12.93 -42.77 -9.36
C GLY A 145 14.10 -42.30 -8.49
N GLU A 146 13.96 -41.19 -7.77
CA GLU A 146 14.98 -40.72 -6.82
C GLU A 146 15.01 -41.56 -5.54
N PHE A 147 13.85 -41.93 -4.98
CA PHE A 147 13.78 -42.81 -3.81
C PHE A 147 14.41 -44.19 -4.09
N LYS A 148 14.23 -44.72 -5.31
CA LYS A 148 14.82 -46.00 -5.73
C LYS A 148 16.35 -45.94 -5.94
N LYS A 149 16.95 -44.75 -6.07
CA LYS A 149 18.42 -44.56 -6.11
C LYS A 149 19.04 -44.45 -4.72
N MET A 150 18.23 -44.22 -3.68
CA MET A 150 18.67 -44.09 -2.29
C MET A 150 18.57 -45.40 -1.49
N MET A 151 17.97 -46.45 -2.07
CA MET A 151 18.01 -47.83 -1.57
C MET A 151 19.01 -48.64 -2.38
#